data_AF-A0A7X7D2N0-F1
#
_entry.id   AF-A0A7X7D2N0-F1
#
_cell.length_a   1.000
_cell.length_b   1.000
_cell.length_c   1.000
_cell.angle_alpha   90.00
_cell.angle_beta   90.00
_cell.angle_gamma   90.00
#
_symmetry.space_group_name_H-M   'P 1'
#
loop_
_entity.id
_entity.type
_entity.pdbx_description
1 polymer ?
#
loop_
_entity_poly.entity_id
_entity_poly.type
_entity_poly.pdbx_seq_one_letter_code
_entity_poly.pdbx_strand_id
1 'polypeptide(L)'
;MAAPVVTVDDAVLKDPASTVARLHQHWSRREPVVVELAVDPGRFRAPQTIEIPVWQLGPATEPWFDRLHFLVWNNNYQARGGELIWWWGRKAARVGATEVLDGAGDVALAAGTAAWIDGGPRRPFDPADLGGLSVVHHETVELGRLTPSPPEVDPVSDLAPDQRAAVSHLSGPARVIAPAGSGKTRVLTERLRHLLGDRGWERETVLAVAYNKEAQLELERRTAAFRPRARTL
;
A
#
# COMPACT_ATOMS: atom_id res chain seq x y z
N MET A 1 6.46 4.42 25.64
CA MET A 1 6.20 3.00 25.98
C MET A 1 7.01 2.15 25.02
N ALA A 2 7.57 1.02 25.47
CA ALA A 2 8.25 0.09 24.56
C ALA A 2 7.24 -0.48 23.54
N ALA A 3 7.68 -0.68 22.31
CA ALA A 3 6.85 -1.30 21.29
C ALA A 3 6.51 -2.74 21.70
N PRO A 4 5.27 -3.21 21.50
CA PRO A 4 4.89 -4.59 21.79
C PRO A 4 5.71 -5.56 20.95
N VAL A 5 6.01 -6.72 21.52
CA VAL A 5 6.68 -7.83 20.83
C VAL A 5 5.65 -8.82 20.31
N VAL A 6 5.85 -9.30 19.09
CA VAL A 6 5.13 -10.39 18.44
C VAL A 6 6.14 -11.44 18.03
N THR A 7 6.11 -12.60 18.67
CA THR A 7 7.00 -13.71 18.33
C THR A 7 6.39 -14.54 17.20
N VAL A 8 7.19 -14.83 16.18
CA VAL A 8 6.87 -15.75 15.07
C VAL A 8 7.66 -17.03 15.28
N ASP A 9 6.99 -18.06 15.78
CA ASP A 9 7.52 -19.38 16.10
C ASP A 9 6.90 -20.48 15.19
N ASP A 10 7.24 -21.75 15.44
CA ASP A 10 6.67 -22.88 14.71
C ASP A 10 5.15 -23.01 14.85
N ALA A 11 4.54 -22.52 15.93
CA ALA A 11 3.09 -22.56 16.08
C ALA A 11 2.43 -21.52 15.17
N VAL A 12 3.00 -20.32 15.08
CA VAL A 12 2.55 -19.26 14.16
C VAL A 12 2.68 -19.69 12.70
N LEU A 13 3.74 -20.40 12.31
CA LEU A 13 3.87 -20.88 10.93
C LEU A 13 2.80 -21.91 10.55
N LYS A 14 2.27 -22.67 11.53
CA LYS A 14 1.20 -23.65 11.31
C LYS A 14 -0.19 -23.00 11.29
N ASP A 15 -0.43 -22.02 12.15
CA ASP A 15 -1.69 -21.27 12.22
C ASP A 15 -1.43 -19.75 12.36
N PRO A 16 -1.15 -19.07 11.24
CA PRO A 16 -0.72 -17.67 11.23
C PRO A 16 -1.85 -16.64 11.44
N ALA A 17 -3.12 -17.05 11.38
CA ALA A 17 -4.24 -16.11 11.19
C ALA A 17 -4.32 -15.02 12.27
N SER A 18 -4.21 -15.39 13.55
CA SER A 18 -4.28 -14.46 14.68
C SER A 18 -3.09 -13.49 14.71
N THR A 19 -1.88 -13.99 14.47
CA THR A 19 -0.64 -13.20 14.40
C THR A 19 -0.68 -12.23 13.20
N VAL A 20 -1.14 -12.69 12.03
CA VAL A 20 -1.33 -11.84 10.85
C VAL A 20 -2.32 -10.72 11.15
N ALA A 21 -3.46 -11.02 11.76
CA ALA A 21 -4.45 -9.99 12.10
C ALA A 21 -3.86 -8.91 13.03
N ARG A 22 -3.11 -9.33 14.06
CA ARG A 22 -2.44 -8.40 14.99
C ARG A 22 -1.36 -7.55 14.29
N LEU A 23 -0.48 -8.16 13.51
CA LEU A 23 0.57 -7.44 12.77
C LEU A 23 -0.03 -6.49 11.73
N HIS A 24 -1.10 -6.90 11.05
CA HIS A 24 -1.80 -6.06 10.09
C HIS A 24 -2.45 -4.84 10.75
N GLN A 25 -2.96 -4.98 11.97
CA GLN A 25 -3.49 -3.85 12.73
C GLN A 25 -2.39 -2.83 13.06
N HIS A 26 -1.24 -3.29 13.57
CA HIS A 26 -0.09 -2.40 13.80
C HIS A 26 0.36 -1.70 12.52
N TRP A 27 0.49 -2.46 11.43
CA TRP A 27 0.84 -1.93 10.11
C TRP A 27 -0.13 -0.86 9.62
N SER A 28 -1.44 -1.16 9.64
CA SER A 28 -2.47 -0.26 9.13
C SER A 28 -2.63 1.01 9.95
N ARG A 29 -2.41 0.92 11.27
CA ARG A 29 -2.51 2.05 12.22
C ARG A 29 -1.20 2.82 12.39
N ARG A 30 -0.11 2.38 11.74
CA ARG A 30 1.24 2.96 11.92
C ARG A 30 1.73 2.88 13.37
N GLU A 31 1.35 1.82 14.08
CA GLU A 31 1.77 1.58 15.46
C GLU A 31 3.06 0.74 15.47
N PRO A 32 4.12 1.17 16.20
CA PRO A 32 5.35 0.40 16.29
C PRO A 32 5.12 -1.00 16.87
N VAL A 33 5.80 -2.00 16.33
CA VAL A 33 5.81 -3.38 16.83
C VAL A 33 7.19 -3.99 16.56
N VAL A 34 7.65 -4.85 17.47
CA VAL A 34 8.86 -5.66 17.25
C VAL A 34 8.43 -7.08 16.87
N VAL A 35 8.86 -7.53 15.70
CA VAL A 35 8.70 -8.93 15.31
C VAL A 35 9.93 -9.71 15.75
N GLU A 36 9.75 -10.61 16.70
CA GLU A 36 10.79 -11.55 17.12
C GLU A 36 10.67 -12.82 16.28
N LEU A 37 11.76 -13.19 15.59
CA LEU A 37 11.80 -14.44 14.82
C LEU A 37 12.36 -15.57 15.67
N ALA A 38 11.49 -16.47 16.11
CA ALA A 38 11.83 -17.69 16.83
C ALA A 38 11.81 -18.93 15.89
N VAL A 39 12.03 -18.70 14.61
CA VAL A 39 12.13 -19.72 13.55
C VAL A 39 13.35 -19.47 12.69
N ASP A 40 13.85 -20.53 12.04
CA ASP A 40 14.88 -20.39 11.00
C ASP A 40 14.38 -19.46 9.87
N PRO A 41 15.09 -18.34 9.58
CA PRO A 41 14.71 -17.41 8.52
C PRO A 41 14.71 -18.02 7.12
N GLY A 42 15.59 -18.98 6.84
CA GLY A 42 15.66 -19.65 5.54
C GLY A 42 14.39 -20.45 5.27
N ARG A 43 13.97 -21.25 6.25
CA ARG A 43 12.72 -22.01 6.24
C ARG A 43 11.50 -21.10 6.13
N PHE A 44 11.46 -19.99 6.87
CA PHE A 44 10.32 -19.06 6.80
C PHE A 44 10.23 -18.33 5.45
N ARG A 45 11.34 -18.15 4.73
CA ARG A 45 11.34 -17.54 3.39
C ARG A 45 11.07 -18.53 2.27
N ALA A 46 11.07 -19.83 2.55
CA ALA A 46 10.80 -20.84 1.53
C ALA A 46 9.37 -20.65 0.99
N PRO A 47 9.18 -20.58 -0.35
CA PRO A 47 7.86 -20.49 -0.96
C PRO A 47 6.95 -21.63 -0.48
N GLN A 48 5.70 -21.32 -0.19
CA GLN A 48 4.69 -22.31 0.15
C GLN A 48 3.81 -22.63 -1.05
N THR A 49 3.29 -23.85 -1.11
CA THR A 49 2.31 -24.26 -2.12
C THR A 49 1.00 -24.57 -1.44
N ILE A 50 -0.09 -23.98 -1.93
CA ILE A 50 -1.44 -24.26 -1.47
C ILE A 50 -2.05 -25.28 -2.43
N GLU A 51 -2.13 -26.54 -2.00
CA GLU A 51 -2.70 -27.63 -2.79
C GLU A 51 -4.21 -27.75 -2.54
N ILE A 52 -4.96 -26.75 -3.02
CA ILE A 52 -6.43 -26.76 -2.97
C ILE A 52 -6.95 -26.77 -4.41
N PRO A 53 -7.88 -27.68 -4.77
CA PRO A 53 -8.51 -27.65 -6.09
C PRO A 53 -9.14 -26.28 -6.36
N VAL A 54 -8.94 -25.73 -7.55
CA VAL A 54 -9.28 -24.32 -7.86
C VAL A 54 -10.75 -23.99 -7.58
N TRP A 55 -11.66 -24.96 -7.79
CA TRP A 55 -13.10 -24.80 -7.55
C TRP A 55 -13.50 -24.84 -6.06
N GLN A 56 -12.58 -25.17 -5.16
CA GLN A 56 -12.77 -25.11 -3.70
C GLN A 56 -12.25 -23.79 -3.11
N LEU A 57 -11.57 -22.96 -3.91
CA LEU A 57 -11.18 -21.62 -3.48
C LEU A 57 -12.43 -20.77 -3.31
N GLY A 58 -12.68 -20.34 -2.08
CA GLY A 58 -13.82 -19.52 -1.73
C GLY A 58 -13.39 -18.16 -1.18
N PRO A 59 -14.35 -17.27 -0.87
CA PRO A 59 -14.06 -15.96 -0.27
C PRO A 59 -13.34 -16.04 1.09
N ALA A 60 -13.40 -17.20 1.76
CA ALA A 60 -12.72 -17.44 3.03
C ALA A 60 -11.31 -18.03 2.87
N THR A 61 -10.89 -18.37 1.64
CA THR A 61 -9.53 -18.87 1.39
C THR A 61 -8.56 -17.70 1.40
N GLU A 62 -7.69 -17.67 2.40
CA GLU A 62 -6.69 -16.61 2.57
C GLU A 62 -5.28 -17.23 2.53
N PRO A 63 -4.36 -16.72 1.70
CA PRO A 63 -2.95 -17.12 1.70
C PRO A 63 -2.24 -16.52 2.93
N TRP A 64 -2.56 -17.04 4.12
CA TRP A 64 -2.09 -16.45 5.37
C TRP A 64 -0.57 -16.40 5.49
N PHE A 65 0.13 -17.39 4.95
CA PHE A 65 1.58 -17.42 4.95
C PHE A 65 2.17 -16.26 4.15
N ASP A 66 1.60 -15.92 2.99
CA ASP A 66 2.03 -14.78 2.18
C ASP A 66 1.80 -13.46 2.92
N ARG A 67 0.66 -13.33 3.61
CA ARG A 67 0.37 -12.15 4.45
C ARG A 67 1.36 -12.03 5.61
N LEU A 68 1.66 -13.12 6.30
CA LEU A 68 2.66 -13.15 7.36
C LEU A 68 4.04 -12.77 6.80
N HIS A 69 4.42 -13.36 5.66
CA HIS A 69 5.68 -13.08 4.98
C HIS A 69 5.80 -11.59 4.64
N PHE A 70 4.78 -10.99 4.04
CA PHE A 70 4.74 -9.55 3.76
C PHE A 70 4.93 -8.71 5.03
N LEU A 71 4.14 -8.99 6.08
CA LEU A 71 4.13 -8.23 7.33
C LEU A 71 5.42 -8.37 8.15
N VAL A 72 6.23 -9.41 7.91
CA VAL A 72 7.51 -9.60 8.59
C VAL A 72 8.68 -9.08 7.76
N TRP A 73 8.69 -9.35 6.45
CA TRP A 73 9.86 -9.11 5.62
C TRP A 73 9.83 -7.81 4.84
N ASN A 74 8.66 -7.47 4.30
CA ASN A 74 8.59 -6.42 3.29
C ASN A 74 8.37 -5.04 3.90
N ASN A 75 7.97 -4.95 5.17
CA ASN A 75 7.66 -3.67 5.80
C ASN A 75 8.21 -3.52 7.22
N ASN A 76 9.44 -3.98 7.45
CA ASN A 76 10.14 -3.75 8.73
C ASN A 76 11.61 -3.42 8.50
N TYR A 77 12.17 -2.65 9.42
CA TYR A 77 13.61 -2.59 9.61
C TYR A 77 14.10 -3.96 10.10
N GLN A 78 15.14 -4.49 9.45
CA GLN A 78 15.78 -5.71 9.91
C GLN A 78 16.87 -5.37 10.94
N ALA A 79 16.73 -5.86 12.17
CA ALA A 79 17.70 -5.61 13.26
C ALA A 79 18.56 -6.83 13.66
N ARG A 80 18.35 -8.00 13.03
CA ARG A 80 18.98 -9.27 13.46
C ARG A 80 20.51 -9.32 13.40
N GLY A 81 21.13 -8.41 12.66
CA GLY A 81 22.59 -8.36 12.46
C GLY A 81 23.30 -7.27 13.26
N GLY A 82 22.63 -6.62 14.21
CA GLY A 82 23.16 -5.46 14.95
C GLY A 82 23.09 -4.13 14.19
N GLU A 83 23.06 -4.18 12.86
CA GLU A 83 22.73 -3.04 11.99
C GLU A 83 21.23 -3.03 11.66
N LEU A 84 20.62 -1.84 11.66
CA LEU A 84 19.25 -1.64 11.19
C LEU A 84 19.24 -1.47 9.67
N ILE A 85 18.55 -2.38 8.98
CA ILE A 85 18.45 -2.34 7.51
C ILE A 85 17.03 -2.00 7.10
N TRP A 86 16.86 -0.88 6.40
CA TRP A 86 15.63 -0.56 5.67
C TRP A 86 15.74 -1.00 4.22
N TRP A 87 15.11 -2.13 3.88
CA TRP A 87 15.24 -2.69 2.53
C TRP A 87 14.67 -1.81 1.42
N TRP A 88 13.70 -0.95 1.73
CA TRP A 88 13.19 0.01 0.77
C TRP A 88 14.18 1.14 0.48
N GLY A 89 14.97 1.59 1.46
CA GLY A 89 16.09 2.51 1.23
C GLY A 89 17.12 1.91 0.26
N ARG A 90 17.53 0.66 0.50
CA ARG A 90 18.41 -0.09 -0.41
C ARG A 90 17.82 -0.26 -1.81
N LYS A 91 16.51 -0.48 -1.91
CA LYS A 91 15.82 -0.61 -3.20
C LYS A 91 15.75 0.72 -3.94
N ALA A 92 15.46 1.80 -3.23
CA ALA A 92 15.50 3.16 -3.74
C ALA A 92 16.91 3.53 -4.26
N ALA A 93 17.96 3.09 -3.56
CA ALA A 93 19.33 3.32 -4.00
C ALA A 93 19.65 2.66 -5.35
N ARG A 94 19.14 1.44 -5.60
CA ARG A 94 19.30 0.74 -6.89
C ARG A 94 18.63 1.48 -8.06
N VAL A 95 17.70 2.37 -7.78
CA VAL A 95 16.95 3.13 -8.80
C VAL A 95 17.33 4.62 -8.81
N GLY A 96 18.43 4.99 -8.12
CA GLY A 96 19.08 6.29 -8.25
C GLY A 96 19.07 7.17 -7.00
N ALA A 97 18.56 6.70 -5.85
CA ALA A 97 18.69 7.41 -4.58
C ALA A 97 20.05 7.14 -3.91
N THR A 98 20.38 7.88 -2.86
CA THR A 98 21.51 7.59 -1.97
C THR A 98 20.99 7.34 -0.55
N GLU A 99 21.37 6.24 0.10
CA GLU A 99 20.94 5.98 1.49
C GLU A 99 21.49 7.05 2.44
N VAL A 100 20.64 7.52 3.35
CA VAL A 100 20.99 8.49 4.40
C VAL A 100 20.94 7.75 5.73
N LEU A 101 22.08 7.63 6.42
CA LEU A 101 22.21 6.84 7.64
C LEU A 101 22.20 7.70 8.91
N ASP A 102 22.32 9.02 8.77
CA ASP A 102 22.56 10.01 9.84
C ASP A 102 21.35 10.94 10.13
N GLY A 103 20.14 10.56 9.70
CA GLY A 103 18.90 10.96 10.39
C GLY A 103 18.09 12.12 9.80
N ALA A 104 18.42 12.60 8.60
CA ALA A 104 17.61 13.59 7.89
C ALA A 104 16.55 12.97 6.94
N GLY A 105 16.31 11.66 6.99
CA GLY A 105 15.46 10.90 6.07
C GLY A 105 16.01 9.49 5.85
N ASP A 106 15.33 8.68 5.04
CA ASP A 106 15.84 7.35 4.65
C ASP A 106 16.82 7.43 3.47
N VAL A 107 16.58 8.36 2.53
CA VAL A 107 17.38 8.52 1.32
C VAL A 107 17.50 9.99 0.89
N ALA A 108 18.48 10.28 0.04
CA ALA A 108 18.59 11.50 -0.76
C ALA A 108 18.25 11.19 -2.23
N LEU A 109 17.37 11.99 -2.83
CA LEU A 109 16.99 11.89 -4.25
C LEU A 109 18.05 12.53 -5.17
N ALA A 110 17.88 12.44 -6.49
CA ALA A 110 18.85 12.88 -7.51
C ALA A 110 19.28 14.38 -7.47
N ALA A 111 18.66 15.19 -6.60
CA ALA A 111 19.01 16.59 -6.35
C ALA A 111 19.57 16.84 -4.92
N GLY A 112 19.91 15.78 -4.17
CA GLY A 112 20.35 15.87 -2.77
C GLY A 112 19.21 16.15 -1.77
N THR A 113 17.96 16.23 -2.24
CA THR A 113 16.78 16.41 -1.38
C THR A 113 16.54 15.12 -0.58
N ALA A 114 16.56 15.23 0.75
CA ALA A 114 16.24 14.11 1.63
C ALA A 114 14.74 13.75 1.57
N ALA A 115 14.45 12.46 1.70
CA ALA A 115 13.11 11.91 1.62
C ALA A 115 12.97 10.66 2.51
N TRP A 116 11.74 10.43 2.96
CA TRP A 116 11.33 9.19 3.60
C TRP A 116 10.88 8.18 2.55
N ILE A 117 11.18 6.91 2.77
CA ILE A 117 10.59 5.82 1.98
C ILE A 117 9.52 5.12 2.82
N ASP A 118 8.26 5.34 2.47
CA ASP A 118 7.13 4.78 3.19
C ASP A 118 6.76 3.37 2.73
N GLY A 119 6.91 2.37 3.60
CA GLY A 119 6.46 0.99 3.36
C GLY A 119 5.05 0.66 3.86
N GLY A 120 4.37 1.62 4.50
CA GLY A 120 3.02 1.40 5.02
C GLY A 120 1.92 1.58 3.97
N PRO A 121 0.64 1.43 4.36
CA PRO A 121 -0.47 1.72 3.46
C PRO A 121 -0.44 3.19 3.07
N ARG A 122 -0.44 3.47 1.77
CA ARG A 122 -0.38 4.82 1.22
C ARG A 122 -1.47 5.70 1.80
N ARG A 123 -1.04 6.82 2.38
CA ARG A 123 -1.87 7.85 2.98
C ARG A 123 -1.17 9.20 2.81
N PRO A 124 -1.92 10.30 2.85
CA PRO A 124 -1.32 11.62 2.95
C PRO A 124 -0.49 11.75 4.23
N PHE A 125 0.56 12.55 4.15
CA PHE A 125 1.40 12.94 5.28
C PHE A 125 1.44 14.46 5.36
N ASP A 126 1.35 14.99 6.57
CA ASP A 126 1.68 16.39 6.80
C ASP A 126 3.21 16.54 6.75
N PRO A 127 3.76 17.38 5.86
CA PRO A 127 5.19 17.64 5.84
C PRO A 127 5.74 18.10 7.20
N ALA A 128 4.93 18.78 8.02
CA ALA A 128 5.35 19.23 9.36
C ALA A 128 5.70 18.04 10.29
N ASP A 129 4.92 16.95 10.22
CA ASP A 129 5.18 15.72 11.00
C ASP A 129 6.47 15.01 10.57
N LEU A 130 6.97 15.36 9.38
CA LEU A 130 8.11 14.71 8.73
C LEU A 130 9.33 15.63 8.59
N GLY A 131 9.38 16.74 9.34
CA GLY A 131 10.50 17.68 9.28
C GLY A 131 10.61 18.43 7.94
N GLY A 132 9.51 18.56 7.21
CA GLY A 132 9.44 19.18 5.89
C GLY A 132 9.88 18.26 4.74
N LEU A 133 10.16 17.00 5.04
CA LEU A 133 10.71 16.05 4.07
C LEU A 133 9.62 15.43 3.22
N SER A 134 9.96 15.20 1.96
CA SER A 134 9.08 14.51 1.02
C SER A 134 9.01 13.02 1.32
N VAL A 135 7.92 12.37 0.90
CA VAL A 135 7.72 10.92 1.06
C VAL A 135 7.63 10.28 -0.30
N VAL A 136 8.40 9.22 -0.52
CA VAL A 136 8.22 8.31 -1.66
C VAL A 136 7.62 7.02 -1.11
N HIS A 137 6.51 6.55 -1.67
CA HIS A 137 5.90 5.31 -1.20
C HIS A 137 6.56 4.08 -1.85
N HIS A 138 6.53 2.96 -1.14
CA HIS A 138 7.18 1.73 -1.57
C HIS A 138 6.71 1.21 -2.92
N GLU A 139 5.43 1.35 -3.28
CA GLU A 139 4.92 0.98 -4.59
C GLU A 139 5.54 1.81 -5.73
N THR A 140 5.89 3.06 -5.47
CA THR A 140 6.62 3.93 -6.40
C THR A 140 8.03 3.37 -6.62
N VAL A 141 8.71 2.98 -5.54
CA VAL A 141 10.05 2.37 -5.58
C VAL A 141 10.02 0.99 -6.26
N GLU A 142 8.97 0.21 -6.03
CA GLU A 142 8.72 -1.09 -6.67
C GLU A 142 8.66 -0.96 -8.19
N LEU A 143 8.05 0.13 -8.68
CA LEU A 143 7.97 0.47 -10.10
C LEU A 143 9.26 1.08 -10.68
N GLY A 144 10.33 1.16 -9.88
CA GLY A 144 11.60 1.74 -10.29
C GLY A 144 11.58 3.27 -10.37
N ARG A 145 10.67 3.92 -9.64
CA ARG A 145 10.49 5.38 -9.62
C ARG A 145 10.83 5.93 -8.23
N LEU A 146 11.12 7.22 -8.18
CA LEU A 146 11.44 7.96 -6.94
C LEU A 146 10.60 9.24 -6.82
N THR A 147 9.45 9.28 -7.47
CA THR A 147 8.57 10.46 -7.46
C THR A 147 7.94 10.62 -6.08
N PRO A 148 8.14 11.75 -5.39
CA PRO A 148 7.49 11.96 -4.10
C PRO A 148 5.96 12.07 -4.23
N SER A 149 5.25 11.68 -3.19
CA SER A 149 3.81 11.89 -3.08
C SER A 149 3.51 13.39 -3.07
N PRO A 150 2.46 13.83 -3.79
CA PRO A 150 1.94 15.17 -3.62
C PRO A 150 1.36 15.37 -2.22
N PRO A 151 1.21 16.63 -1.77
CA PRO A 151 0.49 16.96 -0.54
C PRO A 151 -0.98 16.55 -0.64
N GLU A 152 -1.63 16.38 0.52
CA GLU A 152 -3.07 16.13 0.56
C GLU A 152 -3.85 17.31 0.01
N VAL A 153 -4.79 17.04 -0.88
CA VAL A 153 -5.74 18.02 -1.38
C VAL A 153 -7.13 17.41 -1.40
N ASP A 154 -8.13 18.21 -1.08
CA ASP A 154 -9.52 17.80 -1.24
C ASP A 154 -9.86 17.63 -2.72
N PRO A 155 -10.70 16.64 -3.08
CA PRO A 155 -11.14 16.45 -4.45
C PRO A 155 -11.90 17.68 -4.95
N VAL A 156 -11.32 18.37 -5.94
CA VAL A 156 -11.90 19.54 -6.58
C VAL A 156 -13.10 19.11 -7.43
N SER A 157 -14.30 19.24 -6.88
CA SER A 157 -15.53 18.89 -7.61
C SER A 157 -16.78 19.43 -6.94
N ASP A 158 -17.80 19.66 -7.76
CA ASP A 158 -19.16 20.01 -7.36
C ASP A 158 -19.95 18.74 -6.99
N LEU A 159 -19.42 17.97 -6.03
CA LEU A 159 -20.02 16.75 -5.50
C LEU A 159 -20.78 17.04 -4.21
N ALA A 160 -21.91 16.33 -4.04
CA ALA A 160 -22.61 16.29 -2.77
C ALA A 160 -21.70 15.72 -1.65
N PRO A 161 -21.95 16.06 -0.37
CA PRO A 161 -21.06 15.68 0.72
C PRO A 161 -20.78 14.17 0.83
N ASP A 162 -21.79 13.32 0.58
CA ASP A 162 -21.68 11.87 0.59
C ASP A 162 -20.83 11.32 -0.57
N GLN A 163 -21.02 11.87 -1.77
CA GLN A 163 -20.20 11.57 -2.95
C GLN A 163 -18.76 12.00 -2.74
N ARG A 164 -18.54 13.18 -2.13
CA ARG A 164 -17.20 13.68 -1.78
C ARG A 164 -16.50 12.74 -0.81
N ALA A 165 -17.19 12.28 0.23
CA ALA A 165 -16.66 11.31 1.19
C ALA A 165 -16.27 9.98 0.52
N ALA A 166 -17.07 9.50 -0.45
CA ALA A 166 -16.72 8.31 -1.23
C ALA A 166 -15.47 8.54 -2.12
N VAL A 167 -15.33 9.73 -2.71
CA VAL A 167 -14.18 10.11 -3.54
C VAL A 167 -12.92 10.33 -2.71
N SER A 168 -13.01 10.90 -1.51
CA SER A 168 -11.86 11.22 -0.64
C SER A 168 -11.42 10.08 0.27
N HIS A 169 -12.12 8.94 0.26
CA HIS A 169 -11.79 7.77 1.10
C HIS A 169 -10.28 7.46 1.12
N LEU A 170 -9.64 7.40 2.28
CA LEU A 170 -8.18 7.42 2.34
C LEU A 170 -7.54 6.08 1.94
N SER A 171 -7.81 5.03 2.71
CA SER A 171 -7.19 3.72 2.58
C SER A 171 -8.10 2.64 3.17
N GLY A 172 -7.85 1.39 2.80
CA GLY A 172 -8.67 0.25 3.22
C GLY A 172 -9.93 0.03 2.37
N PRO A 173 -10.75 -0.96 2.74
CA PRO A 173 -11.95 -1.32 1.99
C PRO A 173 -13.09 -0.32 2.22
N ALA A 174 -13.82 -0.02 1.15
CA ALA A 174 -15.01 0.83 1.19
C ALA A 174 -16.15 0.20 0.40
N ARG A 175 -17.40 0.40 0.86
CA ARG A 175 -18.61 -0.01 0.15
C ARG A 175 -19.51 1.20 -0.08
N VAL A 176 -19.75 1.53 -1.34
CA VAL A 176 -20.65 2.63 -1.74
C VAL A 176 -21.98 2.03 -2.19
N ILE A 177 -23.04 2.25 -1.42
CA ILE A 177 -24.41 1.80 -1.72
C ILE A 177 -25.23 3.01 -2.11
N ALA A 178 -25.80 3.01 -3.31
CA ALA A 178 -26.58 4.15 -3.78
C ALA A 178 -27.68 3.74 -4.78
N PRO A 179 -28.85 4.43 -4.77
CA PRO A 179 -29.97 4.14 -5.66
C PRO A 179 -29.63 4.43 -7.13
N ALA A 180 -30.51 4.00 -8.05
CA ALA A 180 -30.37 4.36 -9.46
C ALA A 180 -30.37 5.89 -9.64
N GLY A 181 -29.61 6.40 -10.61
CA GLY A 181 -29.54 7.85 -10.88
C GLY A 181 -28.71 8.68 -9.90
N SER A 182 -28.18 8.12 -8.82
CA SER A 182 -27.45 8.85 -7.76
C SER A 182 -26.02 9.30 -8.13
N GLY A 183 -25.61 9.17 -9.39
CA GLY A 183 -24.26 9.53 -9.84
C GLY A 183 -23.15 8.53 -9.52
N LYS A 184 -23.45 7.23 -9.28
CA LYS A 184 -22.45 6.18 -8.99
C LYS A 184 -21.25 6.19 -9.95
N THR A 185 -21.52 6.28 -11.25
CA THR A 185 -20.45 6.34 -12.26
C THR A 185 -19.61 7.60 -12.14
N ARG A 186 -20.23 8.76 -11.84
CA ARG A 186 -19.51 10.02 -11.58
C ARG A 186 -18.61 9.90 -10.36
N VAL A 187 -19.10 9.31 -9.27
CA VAL A 187 -18.30 9.03 -8.07
C VAL A 187 -17.10 8.14 -8.42
N LEU A 188 -17.31 7.08 -9.19
CA LEU A 188 -16.21 6.18 -9.60
C LEU A 188 -15.17 6.90 -10.47
N THR A 189 -15.60 7.69 -11.46
CA THR A 189 -14.68 8.43 -12.34
C THR A 189 -13.91 9.50 -11.59
N GLU A 190 -14.57 10.23 -10.68
CA GLU A 190 -13.92 11.23 -9.83
C GLU A 190 -12.96 10.59 -8.83
N ARG A 191 -13.29 9.42 -8.29
CA ARG A 191 -12.38 8.64 -7.44
C ARG A 191 -11.10 8.27 -8.20
N LEU A 192 -11.22 7.78 -9.44
CA LEU A 192 -10.05 7.44 -10.25
C LEU A 192 -9.22 8.68 -10.60
N ARG A 193 -9.89 9.79 -10.95
CA ARG A 193 -9.23 11.08 -11.20
C ARG A 193 -8.47 11.55 -9.95
N HIS A 194 -9.10 11.49 -8.78
CA HIS A 194 -8.52 11.91 -7.51
C HIS A 194 -7.33 11.01 -7.11
N LEU A 195 -7.42 9.69 -7.26
CA LEU A 195 -6.30 8.79 -6.98
C LEU A 195 -5.09 9.08 -7.88
N LEU A 196 -5.30 9.20 -9.19
CA LEU A 196 -4.20 9.32 -10.16
C LEU A 196 -3.66 10.75 -10.29
N GLY A 197 -4.54 11.75 -10.27
CA GLY A 197 -4.18 13.16 -10.44
C GLY A 197 -3.80 13.83 -9.13
N ASP A 198 -4.71 13.82 -8.16
CA ASP A 198 -4.55 14.59 -6.93
C ASP A 198 -3.62 13.89 -5.93
N ARG A 199 -3.80 12.58 -5.76
CA ARG A 199 -3.00 11.79 -4.83
C ARG A 199 -1.73 11.22 -5.45
N GLY A 200 -1.54 11.28 -6.76
CA GLY A 200 -0.33 10.80 -7.43
C GLY A 200 -0.11 9.28 -7.34
N TRP A 201 -1.18 8.48 -7.28
CA TRP A 201 -1.07 7.04 -7.46
C TRP A 201 -0.60 6.72 -8.87
N GLU A 202 0.27 5.73 -8.99
CA GLU A 202 0.68 5.23 -10.29
C GLU A 202 -0.48 4.48 -10.95
N ARG A 203 -0.64 4.70 -12.25
CA ARG A 203 -1.67 4.03 -13.05
C ARG A 203 -1.57 2.51 -12.96
N GLU A 204 -0.36 2.00 -12.80
CA GLU A 204 -0.04 0.58 -12.71
C GLU A 204 -0.62 -0.08 -11.45
N THR A 205 -0.81 0.68 -10.36
CA THR A 205 -1.28 0.21 -9.06
C THR A 205 -2.80 0.38 -8.86
N VAL A 206 -3.49 1.06 -9.78
CA VAL A 206 -4.95 1.28 -9.74
C VAL A 206 -5.64 0.49 -10.85
N LEU A 207 -6.59 -0.39 -10.48
CA LEU A 207 -7.40 -1.18 -11.41
C LEU A 207 -8.89 -0.92 -11.18
N ALA A 208 -9.59 -0.54 -12.25
CA ALA A 208 -11.04 -0.53 -12.30
C ALA A 208 -11.56 -1.77 -13.02
N VAL A 209 -12.50 -2.47 -12.40
CA VAL A 209 -13.11 -3.68 -12.97
C VAL A 209 -14.58 -3.41 -13.29
N ALA A 210 -14.99 -3.75 -14.50
CA ALA A 210 -16.35 -3.60 -15.01
C ALA A 210 -17.00 -4.98 -15.23
N TYR A 211 -18.32 -5.04 -15.11
CA TYR A 211 -19.05 -6.31 -15.28
C TYR A 211 -19.12 -6.78 -16.74
N ASN A 212 -19.07 -5.86 -17.70
CA ASN A 212 -19.10 -6.19 -19.12
C ASN A 212 -18.20 -5.24 -19.94
N LYS A 213 -18.06 -5.53 -21.24
CA LYS A 213 -17.21 -4.77 -22.15
C LYS A 213 -17.72 -3.35 -22.40
N GLU A 214 -19.03 -3.18 -22.52
CA GLU A 214 -19.65 -1.87 -22.76
C GLU A 214 -19.40 -0.90 -21.60
N ALA A 215 -19.54 -1.36 -20.36
CA ALA A 215 -19.24 -0.59 -19.16
C ALA A 215 -17.75 -0.25 -19.06
N GLN A 216 -16.85 -1.15 -19.46
CA GLN A 216 -15.42 -0.86 -19.56
C GLN A 216 -15.18 0.29 -20.56
N LEU A 217 -15.73 0.20 -21.78
CA LEU A 217 -15.53 1.21 -22.83
C LEU A 217 -16.14 2.57 -22.46
N GLU A 218 -17.28 2.58 -21.76
CA GLU A 218 -17.87 3.80 -21.21
C GLU A 218 -16.97 4.44 -20.15
N LEU A 219 -16.40 3.64 -19.24
CA LEU A 219 -15.46 4.12 -18.23
C LEU A 219 -14.21 4.70 -18.89
N GLU A 220 -13.63 4.03 -19.88
CA GLU A 220 -12.47 4.51 -20.64
C GLU A 220 -12.76 5.82 -21.38
N ARG A 221 -13.92 5.96 -22.03
CA ARG A 221 -14.34 7.20 -22.69
C ARG A 221 -14.46 8.36 -21.69
N ARG A 222 -15.10 8.15 -20.54
CA ARG A 222 -15.25 9.18 -19.50
C ARG A 222 -13.93 9.61 -18.87
N THR A 223 -12.95 8.72 -18.89
CA THR A 223 -11.66 8.91 -18.21
C THR A 223 -10.50 9.11 -19.18
N ALA A 224 -10.80 9.43 -20.45
CA ALA A 224 -9.81 9.53 -21.53
C ALA A 224 -8.65 10.51 -21.26
N ALA A 225 -8.88 11.52 -20.41
CA ALA A 225 -7.87 12.50 -20.00
C ALA A 225 -6.74 11.87 -19.15
N PHE A 226 -7.05 10.84 -18.36
CA PHE A 226 -6.10 10.22 -17.43
C PHE A 226 -5.99 8.69 -17.56
N ARG A 227 -6.79 8.05 -18.42
CA ARG A 227 -6.71 6.66 -18.95
C ARG A 227 -6.40 5.55 -17.91
N PRO A 228 -7.17 5.41 -16.82
CA PRO A 228 -6.94 4.39 -15.80
C PRO A 228 -6.92 2.98 -16.41
N ARG A 229 -6.33 2.01 -15.71
CA ARG A 229 -6.45 0.61 -16.15
C ARG A 229 -7.87 0.14 -15.88
N ALA A 230 -8.64 -0.08 -16.94
CA ALA A 230 -9.96 -0.70 -16.88
C ALA A 230 -9.90 -2.11 -17.48
N ARG A 231 -10.58 -3.06 -16.83
CA ARG A 231 -10.72 -4.45 -17.28
C ARG A 231 -12.15 -4.93 -17.06
N THR A 232 -12.56 -5.93 -17.81
CA THR A 232 -13.80 -6.68 -17.54
C THR A 232 -13.48 -7.87 -16.63
N LEU A 233 -14.45 -8.31 -15.83
CA LEU A 233 -14.39 -9.59 -15.10
C LEU A 233 -14.21 -10.78 -16.05
#